data_AF-A0A351CG14-F1
#
_entry.id   AF-A0A351CG14-F1
#
_cell.length_a   1.000
_cell.length_b   1.000
_cell.length_c   1.000
_cell.angle_alpha   90.00
_cell.angle_beta   90.00
_cell.angle_gamma   90.00
#
_symmetry.space_group_name_H-M   'P 1'
#
loop_
_entity.id
_entity.type
_entity.pdbx_description
1 polymer ?
#
loop_
_entity_poly.entity_id
_entity_poly.type
_entity_poly.pdbx_seq_one_letter_code
_entity_poly.pdbx_strand_id
1 'polypeptide(L)'
;NDSDIDPVGACVGMKGSRVQNVVQELRGEKIDIIPYHIDPARFVCNALAPAEISRVIIDEEDRSMEVIVPDEFLSIAIGKKGQNVRLASKLTKWHLDVISETRYSEAMQDGYDSLVSLPDVGISLADALYEKGFFSAHELSKASVEDLIQIRDMTEEKAFQLIEAAREYILSKNHADETSKETIPEESDDDNDISDISDSPKASEDRPGSDEDVAKQTILTDDKKVDSAEQ
;
A
#
# COMPACT_ATOMS: atom_id res chain seq x y z
N ASN A 1 3.49 6.26 36.35
CA ASN A 1 4.52 6.42 35.31
C ASN A 1 5.78 6.92 35.96
N ASP A 2 6.64 5.97 36.34
CA ASP A 2 7.99 6.25 36.85
C ASP A 2 8.95 6.16 35.65
N SER A 3 9.77 7.18 35.44
CA SER A 3 10.72 7.26 34.32
C SER A 3 11.91 6.31 34.48
N ASP A 4 12.17 5.83 35.69
CA ASP A 4 13.30 4.97 35.99
C ASP A 4 13.01 3.49 35.68
N ILE A 5 11.76 3.18 35.30
CA ILE A 5 11.33 1.82 34.95
C ILE A 5 11.25 1.70 33.43
N ASP A 6 12.07 0.82 32.85
CA ASP A 6 11.92 0.39 31.46
C ASP A 6 10.74 -0.59 31.33
N PRO A 7 9.62 -0.20 30.69
CA PRO A 7 8.45 -1.06 30.56
C PRO A 7 8.71 -2.25 29.63
N VAL A 8 9.58 -2.11 28.63
CA VAL A 8 9.86 -3.18 27.67
C VAL A 8 10.70 -4.26 28.35
N GLY A 9 11.79 -3.88 29.01
CA GLY A 9 12.59 -4.81 29.82
C GLY A 9 11.77 -5.49 30.93
N ALA A 10 10.85 -4.75 31.55
CA ALA A 10 9.92 -5.26 32.54
C ALA A 10 8.86 -6.23 31.97
N CYS A 11 8.66 -6.32 30.66
CA CYS A 11 7.82 -7.34 30.01
C CYS A 11 8.65 -8.51 29.46
N VAL A 12 9.84 -8.23 28.91
CA VAL A 12 10.72 -9.21 28.25
C VAL A 12 11.40 -10.15 29.27
N GLY A 13 11.90 -9.60 30.38
CA GLY A 13 12.65 -10.35 31.40
C GLY A 13 14.09 -10.69 30.99
N MET A 14 14.84 -11.34 31.87
CA MET A 14 16.24 -11.70 31.59
C MET A 14 16.33 -12.51 30.29
N LYS A 15 17.04 -11.97 29.30
CA LYS A 15 17.22 -12.56 27.96
C LYS A 15 15.91 -12.98 27.27
N GLY A 16 14.80 -12.31 27.56
CA GLY A 16 13.50 -12.64 26.95
C GLY A 16 12.78 -13.84 27.55
N SER A 17 13.21 -14.35 28.70
CA SER A 17 12.61 -15.55 29.29
C SER A 17 11.09 -15.45 29.49
N ARG A 18 10.54 -14.27 29.82
CA ARG A 18 9.10 -14.13 30.03
C ARG A 18 8.33 -14.13 28.72
N VAL A 19 8.76 -13.33 27.74
CA VAL A 19 8.11 -13.30 26.43
C VAL A 19 8.23 -14.64 25.71
N GLN A 20 9.36 -15.35 25.83
CA GLN A 20 9.54 -16.67 25.24
C GLN A 20 8.57 -17.73 25.80
N ASN A 21 8.26 -17.68 27.10
CA ASN A 21 7.27 -18.58 27.69
C ASN A 21 5.88 -18.34 27.09
N VAL A 22 5.47 -17.07 26.94
CA VAL A 22 4.18 -16.70 26.31
C VAL A 22 4.16 -17.12 24.84
N VAL A 23 5.24 -16.92 24.10
CA VAL A 23 5.38 -17.39 22.70
C VAL A 23 5.18 -18.91 22.61
N GLN A 24 5.74 -19.69 23.55
CA GLN A 24 5.56 -21.14 23.59
C GLN A 24 4.10 -21.53 23.87
N GLU A 25 3.43 -20.83 24.78
CA GLU A 25 2.00 -21.04 25.08
C GLU A 25 1.10 -20.71 23.87
N LEU A 26 1.46 -19.68 23.09
CA LEU A 26 0.79 -19.30 21.84
C LEU A 26 1.27 -20.10 20.62
N ARG A 27 1.83 -21.30 20.84
CA ARG A 27 2.24 -22.24 19.76
C ARG A 27 3.25 -21.64 18.77
N GLY A 28 4.09 -20.72 19.23
CA GLY A 28 5.15 -20.12 18.43
C GLY A 28 4.77 -18.83 17.69
N GLU A 29 3.63 -18.21 18.00
CA GLU A 29 3.29 -16.89 17.46
C GLU A 29 4.36 -15.85 17.83
N LYS A 30 4.80 -15.06 16.84
CA LYS A 30 5.81 -14.01 17.05
C LYS A 30 5.16 -12.82 17.76
N ILE A 31 5.72 -12.46 18.91
CA ILE A 31 5.28 -11.31 19.71
C ILE A 31 6.39 -10.27 19.68
N ASP A 32 6.03 -9.06 19.25
CA ASP A 32 6.87 -7.88 19.34
C ASP A 32 6.36 -6.97 20.46
N ILE A 33 7.28 -6.48 21.29
CA ILE A 33 6.99 -5.59 22.41
C ILE A 33 7.59 -4.23 22.10
N ILE A 34 6.74 -3.23 21.99
CA ILE A 34 7.14 -1.87 21.63
C ILE A 34 6.86 -0.90 22.79
N PRO A 35 7.67 0.16 22.97
CA PRO A 35 7.38 1.19 23.95
C PRO A 35 6.20 2.05 23.49
N TYR A 36 5.20 2.18 24.36
CA TYR A 36 4.10 3.13 24.16
C TYR A 36 4.61 4.57 24.27
N HIS A 37 4.04 5.46 23.46
CA HIS A 37 4.31 6.88 23.54
C HIS A 37 3.02 7.70 23.37
N ILE A 38 2.97 8.86 24.01
CA ILE A 38 1.78 9.74 23.97
C ILE A 38 1.64 10.47 22.63
N ASP A 39 2.78 10.91 22.07
CA ASP A 39 2.83 11.48 20.73
C ASP A 39 2.62 10.34 19.70
N PRO A 40 1.56 10.42 18.88
CA PRO A 40 1.17 9.37 17.96
C PRO A 40 2.23 9.13 16.87
N ALA A 41 2.96 10.16 16.44
CA ALA A 41 4.01 10.02 15.43
C ALA A 41 5.10 9.07 15.94
N ARG A 42 5.62 9.35 17.14
CA ARG A 42 6.62 8.48 17.78
C ARG A 42 6.06 7.09 18.08
N PHE A 43 4.78 6.98 18.47
CA PHE A 43 4.18 5.67 18.74
C PHE A 43 4.05 4.83 17.46
N VAL A 44 3.66 5.43 16.33
CA VAL A 44 3.65 4.78 15.01
C VAL A 44 5.06 4.36 14.60
N CYS A 45 6.07 5.20 14.83
CA CYS A 45 7.46 4.82 14.56
C CYS A 45 7.89 3.57 15.34
N ASN A 46 7.53 3.51 16.63
CA ASN A 46 7.80 2.33 17.44
C ASN A 46 7.02 1.09 16.96
N ALA A 47 5.81 1.27 16.42
CA ALA A 47 4.95 0.19 15.96
C ALA A 47 5.37 -0.43 14.63
N LEU A 48 6.10 0.31 13.79
CA LEU A 48 6.63 -0.19 12.51
C LEU A 48 8.04 -0.80 12.64
N ALA A 49 8.62 -0.81 13.84
CA ALA A 49 9.89 -1.46 14.10
C ALA A 49 9.88 -2.92 13.59
N PRO A 50 10.93 -3.38 12.90
CA PRO A 50 12.30 -2.84 12.86
C PRO A 50 12.59 -1.87 11.70
N ALA A 51 11.59 -1.42 10.94
CA ALA A 51 11.83 -0.50 9.83
C ALA A 51 12.23 0.90 10.33
N GLU A 52 13.29 1.46 9.75
CA GLU A 52 13.66 2.85 9.99
C GLU A 52 12.80 3.78 9.12
N ILE A 53 12.34 4.88 9.72
CA ILE A 53 11.41 5.82 9.09
C ILE A 53 12.13 7.14 8.86
N SER A 54 12.05 7.66 7.63
CA SER A 54 12.63 8.95 7.25
C SER A 54 11.74 10.11 7.71
N ARG A 55 10.43 10.02 7.45
CA ARG A 55 9.46 11.08 7.77
C ARG A 55 8.07 10.50 8.00
N VAL A 56 7.28 11.20 8.82
CA VAL A 56 5.85 10.93 9.01
C VAL A 56 5.09 12.22 8.73
N ILE A 57 4.09 12.14 7.87
CA ILE A 57 3.12 13.21 7.59
C ILE A 57 1.81 12.80 8.26
N ILE A 58 1.21 13.73 9.00
CA ILE A 58 0.02 13.46 9.80
C ILE A 58 -1.13 14.28 9.25
N ASP A 59 -2.23 13.60 8.96
CA ASP A 59 -3.52 14.21 8.68
C ASP A 59 -4.45 13.94 9.86
N GLU A 60 -4.68 14.98 10.67
CA GLU A 60 -5.54 14.89 11.84
C GLU A 60 -7.04 14.84 11.49
N GLU A 61 -7.44 15.34 10.32
CA GLU A 61 -8.84 15.38 9.89
C GLU A 61 -9.33 13.97 9.54
N ASP A 62 -8.55 13.27 8.70
CA ASP A 62 -8.87 11.90 8.26
C ASP A 62 -8.33 10.81 9.20
N ARG A 63 -7.61 11.19 10.26
CA ARG A 63 -6.86 10.28 11.14
C ARG A 63 -5.98 9.31 10.36
N SER A 64 -5.30 9.86 9.36
CA SER A 64 -4.37 9.13 8.53
C SER A 64 -2.95 9.63 8.75
N MET A 65 -1.98 8.74 8.56
CA MET A 65 -0.57 9.07 8.56
C MET A 65 0.09 8.43 7.35
N GLU A 66 0.85 9.23 6.64
CA GLU A 66 1.70 8.79 5.56
C GLU A 66 3.13 8.67 6.10
N VAL A 67 3.67 7.46 6.01
CA VAL A 67 4.98 7.09 6.56
C VAL A 67 5.94 6.90 5.40
N ILE A 68 6.92 7.78 5.32
CA ILE A 68 7.97 7.73 4.31
C ILE A 68 9.16 6.95 4.88
N VAL A 69 9.50 5.87 4.20
CA VAL A 69 10.63 5.00 4.57
C VAL A 69 11.66 4.94 3.43
N PRO A 70 12.94 4.67 3.72
CA PRO A 70 13.90 4.36 2.67
C PRO A 70 13.44 3.12 1.88
N ASP A 71 13.77 3.07 0.59
CA ASP A 71 13.35 1.98 -0.31
C ASP A 71 13.78 0.60 0.22
N GLU A 72 14.92 0.53 0.91
CA GLU A 72 15.47 -0.68 1.53
C GLU A 72 14.55 -1.26 2.62
N PHE A 73 13.83 -0.40 3.34
CA PHE A 73 12.97 -0.76 4.47
C PHE A 73 11.49 -0.90 4.09
N LEU A 74 11.08 -0.52 2.88
CA LEU A 74 9.68 -0.58 2.43
C LEU A 74 9.05 -1.95 2.62
N SER A 75 9.76 -3.01 2.21
CA SER A 75 9.25 -4.39 2.32
C SER A 75 9.04 -4.82 3.78
N ILE A 76 9.94 -4.39 4.67
CA ILE A 76 9.90 -4.72 6.10
C ILE A 76 8.77 -3.94 6.78
N ALA A 77 8.63 -2.65 6.46
CA ALA A 77 7.59 -1.79 7.00
C ALA A 77 6.18 -2.29 6.65
N ILE A 78 5.95 -2.72 5.40
CA ILE A 78 4.68 -3.33 4.98
C ILE A 78 4.50 -4.71 5.63
N GLY A 79 5.57 -5.51 5.64
CA GLY A 79 5.57 -6.88 6.13
C GLY A 79 4.84 -7.86 5.19
N LYS A 80 4.88 -9.16 5.53
CA LYS A 80 4.28 -10.21 4.70
C LYS A 80 2.78 -9.97 4.53
N LYS A 81 2.31 -9.78 3.29
CA LYS A 81 0.90 -9.47 2.97
C LYS A 81 0.36 -8.23 3.71
N GLY A 82 1.20 -7.24 3.99
CA GLY A 82 0.78 -6.05 4.73
C GLY A 82 0.48 -6.31 6.21
N GLN A 83 0.94 -7.44 6.77
CA GLN A 83 0.62 -7.80 8.14
C GLN A 83 1.16 -6.75 9.14
N ASN A 84 2.36 -6.22 8.92
CA ASN A 84 2.99 -5.31 9.87
C ASN A 84 2.24 -3.98 9.94
N VAL A 85 2.06 -3.31 8.78
CA VAL A 85 1.30 -2.06 8.69
C VAL A 85 -0.14 -2.22 9.21
N ARG A 86 -0.79 -3.36 8.96
CA ARG A 86 -2.15 -3.62 9.46
C ARG A 86 -2.20 -3.80 10.98
N LEU A 87 -1.21 -4.46 11.58
CA LEU A 87 -1.10 -4.59 13.03
C LEU A 87 -0.79 -3.24 13.68
N ALA A 88 0.14 -2.47 13.10
CA ALA A 88 0.49 -1.12 13.55
C ALA A 88 -0.71 -0.17 13.47
N SER A 89 -1.46 -0.19 12.37
CA SER A 89 -2.69 0.60 12.20
C SER A 89 -3.75 0.22 13.24
N LYS A 90 -3.95 -1.07 13.51
CA LYS A 90 -4.89 -1.54 14.54
C LYS A 90 -4.45 -1.16 15.95
N LEU A 91 -3.15 -1.20 16.23
CA LEU A 91 -2.56 -0.88 17.52
C LEU A 91 -2.65 0.62 17.84
N THR A 92 -2.32 1.45 16.85
CA THR A 92 -2.28 2.92 16.97
C THR A 92 -3.66 3.54 16.79
N LYS A 93 -4.58 2.84 16.10
CA LYS A 93 -5.91 3.31 15.66
C LYS A 93 -5.84 4.46 14.64
N TRP A 94 -4.75 4.52 13.88
CA TRP A 94 -4.55 5.43 12.75
C TRP A 94 -4.57 4.67 11.44
N HIS A 95 -5.06 5.28 10.37
CA HIS A 95 -4.85 4.74 9.04
C HIS A 95 -3.39 5.02 8.64
N LEU A 96 -2.63 3.98 8.29
CA LEU A 96 -1.22 4.12 7.95
C LEU A 96 -1.03 3.76 6.49
N ASP A 97 -0.50 4.71 5.71
CA ASP A 97 0.05 4.43 4.39
C ASP A 97 1.57 4.48 4.44
N VAL A 98 2.23 3.54 3.75
CA VAL A 98 3.69 3.41 3.76
C VAL A 98 4.19 3.53 2.34
N ILE A 99 5.00 4.55 2.09
CA ILE A 99 5.58 4.84 0.78
C ILE A 99 7.09 4.96 0.89
N SER A 100 7.79 4.67 -0.22
CA SER A 100 9.24 4.87 -0.24
C SER A 100 9.60 6.33 -0.52
N GLU A 101 10.79 6.72 -0.09
CA GLU A 101 11.32 8.06 -0.33
C GLU A 101 11.45 8.37 -1.82
N THR A 102 11.87 7.41 -2.64
CA THR A 102 11.91 7.57 -4.10
C THR A 102 10.51 7.85 -4.66
N ARG A 103 9.51 7.05 -4.28
CA ARG A 103 8.14 7.22 -4.75
C ARG A 103 7.51 8.52 -4.26
N TYR A 104 7.82 8.92 -3.02
CA TYR A 104 7.39 10.21 -2.49
C TYR A 104 7.95 11.37 -3.31
N SER A 105 9.25 11.33 -3.63
CA SER A 105 9.89 12.36 -4.46
C SER A 105 9.31 12.42 -5.87
N GLU A 106 9.02 11.27 -6.48
CA GLU A 106 8.35 11.21 -7.78
C GLU A 106 6.94 11.81 -7.72
N ALA A 107 6.14 11.45 -6.71
CA ALA A 107 4.80 12.00 -6.53
C ALA A 107 4.81 13.53 -6.31
N MET A 108 5.81 14.05 -5.58
CA MET A 108 6.00 15.49 -5.39
C MET A 108 6.37 16.19 -6.70
N GLN A 109 7.23 15.57 -7.52
CA GLN A 109 7.58 16.12 -8.83
C GLN A 109 6.38 16.10 -9.78
N ASP A 110 5.63 15.00 -9.84
CA ASP A 110 4.43 14.87 -10.65
C ASP A 110 3.35 15.87 -10.22
N GLY A 111 3.24 16.14 -8.92
CA GLY A 111 2.36 17.16 -8.37
C GLY A 111 2.76 18.56 -8.83
N TYR A 112 4.05 18.88 -8.75
CA TYR A 112 4.61 20.15 -9.24
C TYR A 112 4.41 20.32 -10.76
N ASP A 113 4.69 19.29 -11.54
CA ASP A 113 4.50 19.30 -12.99
C ASP A 113 3.03 19.48 -13.37
N SER A 114 2.12 18.91 -12.56
CA SER A 114 0.68 19.12 -12.72
C SER A 114 0.28 20.58 -12.46
N LEU A 115 0.93 21.29 -11.53
CA LEU A 115 0.70 22.72 -11.31
C LEU A 115 1.20 23.56 -12.49
N VAL A 116 2.41 23.30 -12.99
CA VAL A 116 2.99 24.02 -14.13
C VAL A 116 2.23 23.78 -15.43
N SER A 117 1.58 22.62 -15.55
CA SER A 117 0.73 22.28 -16.70
C SER A 117 -0.60 23.04 -16.74
N LEU A 118 -1.01 23.69 -15.64
CA LEU A 118 -2.25 24.44 -15.60
C LEU A 118 -2.16 25.70 -16.46
N PRO A 119 -3.21 26.03 -17.24
CA PRO A 119 -3.29 27.30 -17.94
C PRO A 119 -3.11 28.47 -16.97
N ASP A 120 -2.34 29.47 -17.38
CA ASP A 120 -2.03 30.67 -16.58
C ASP A 120 -1.19 30.46 -15.30
N VAL A 121 -0.78 29.22 -15.00
CA VAL A 121 0.20 28.90 -13.94
C VAL A 121 1.60 28.79 -14.55
N GLY A 122 2.29 29.93 -14.61
CA GLY A 122 3.72 29.92 -14.93
C GLY A 122 4.56 29.31 -13.80
N ILE A 123 5.82 28.98 -14.11
CA ILE A 123 6.81 28.43 -13.16
C ILE A 123 6.86 29.27 -11.87
N SER A 124 6.89 30.60 -12.00
CA SER A 124 6.94 31.50 -10.85
C SER A 124 5.71 31.49 -9.95
N LEU A 125 4.53 31.12 -10.49
CA LEU A 125 3.33 30.94 -9.69
C LEU A 125 3.30 29.56 -9.05
N ALA A 126 3.74 28.52 -9.77
CA ALA A 126 3.88 27.18 -9.24
C ALA A 126 4.82 27.14 -8.02
N ASP A 127 5.98 27.82 -8.10
CA ASP A 127 6.92 27.96 -6.98
C ASP A 127 6.23 28.59 -5.75
N ALA A 128 5.48 29.68 -5.96
CA ALA A 128 4.81 30.39 -4.88
C ALA A 128 3.66 29.56 -4.24
N LEU A 129 2.95 28.77 -5.05
CA LEU A 129 1.94 27.82 -4.57
C LEU A 129 2.58 26.70 -3.75
N TYR A 130 3.71 26.18 -4.22
CA TYR A 130 4.44 25.11 -3.56
C TYR A 130 4.99 25.54 -2.19
N GLU A 131 5.54 26.75 -2.10
CA GLU A 131 5.98 27.34 -0.81
C GLU A 131 4.85 27.49 0.21
N LYS A 132 3.60 27.58 -0.26
CA LYS A 132 2.41 27.74 0.57
C LYS A 132 1.73 26.42 0.92
N GLY A 133 2.29 25.30 0.45
CA GLY A 133 1.80 23.96 0.76
C GLY A 133 0.80 23.40 -0.25
N PHE A 134 0.66 24.01 -1.42
CA PHE A 134 -0.08 23.43 -2.54
C PHE A 134 0.90 22.67 -3.42
N PHE A 135 0.97 21.36 -3.25
CA PHE A 135 1.91 20.47 -3.92
C PHE A 135 1.33 19.86 -5.19
N SER A 136 0.02 19.99 -5.43
CA SER A 136 -0.64 19.42 -6.62
C SER A 136 -1.84 20.24 -7.11
N ALA A 137 -2.21 20.04 -8.38
CA ALA A 137 -3.45 20.58 -8.93
C ALA A 137 -4.70 20.11 -8.15
N HIS A 138 -4.65 18.91 -7.57
CA HIS A 138 -5.74 18.38 -6.75
C HIS A 138 -5.94 19.18 -5.45
N GLU A 139 -4.88 19.49 -4.73
CA GLU A 139 -4.97 20.33 -3.52
C GLU A 139 -5.44 21.74 -3.86
N LEU A 140 -4.95 22.29 -4.98
CA LEU A 140 -5.35 23.60 -5.47
C LEU A 140 -6.85 23.68 -5.79
N SER A 141 -7.46 22.60 -6.31
CA SER A 141 -8.89 22.56 -6.62
C SER A 141 -9.82 22.61 -5.39
N LYS A 142 -9.29 22.24 -4.23
CA LYS A 142 -9.96 22.25 -2.92
C LYS A 142 -9.63 23.49 -2.09
N ALA A 143 -8.63 24.27 -2.52
CA ALA A 143 -8.20 25.48 -1.84
C ALA A 143 -9.31 26.55 -1.82
N SER A 144 -9.28 27.41 -0.82
CA SER A 144 -10.16 28.58 -0.76
C SER A 144 -9.54 29.77 -1.53
N VAL A 145 -10.39 30.68 -2.00
CA VAL A 145 -9.94 31.90 -2.68
C VAL A 145 -9.09 32.77 -1.74
N GLU A 146 -9.40 32.76 -0.44
CA GLU A 146 -8.71 33.54 0.60
C GLU A 146 -7.25 33.10 0.76
N ASP A 147 -7.00 31.79 0.74
CA ASP A 147 -5.65 31.22 0.86
C ASP A 147 -4.76 31.65 -0.31
N LEU A 148 -5.33 31.73 -1.52
CA LEU A 148 -4.61 32.08 -2.75
C LEU A 148 -4.29 33.58 -2.87
N ILE A 149 -5.15 34.45 -2.35
CA ILE A 149 -4.92 35.91 -2.35
C ILE A 149 -3.65 36.26 -1.55
N GLN A 150 -3.42 35.55 -0.43
CA GLN A 150 -2.28 35.80 0.45
C GLN A 150 -0.92 35.43 -0.15
N ILE A 151 -0.91 34.65 -1.24
CA ILE A 151 0.33 34.12 -1.84
C ILE A 151 1.01 35.16 -2.71
N ARG A 152 0.23 36.01 -3.41
CA ARG A 152 0.79 36.89 -4.43
C ARG A 152 -0.04 38.12 -4.80
N ASP A 153 -0.78 38.70 -3.84
CA ASP A 153 -1.65 39.87 -4.10
C ASP A 153 -2.47 39.68 -5.39
N MET A 154 -2.96 38.45 -5.62
CA MET A 154 -3.71 38.11 -6.82
C MET A 154 -5.15 38.58 -6.65
N THR A 155 -5.77 39.00 -7.76
CA THR A 155 -7.18 39.38 -7.75
C THR A 155 -8.06 38.17 -7.47
N GLU A 156 -9.18 38.37 -6.76
CA GLU A 156 -10.19 37.34 -6.51
C GLU A 156 -10.57 36.59 -7.79
N GLU A 157 -10.68 37.31 -8.90
CA GLU A 157 -10.97 36.76 -10.23
C GLU A 157 -9.93 35.74 -10.70
N LYS A 158 -8.64 36.01 -10.50
CA LYS A 158 -7.57 35.10 -10.92
C LYS A 158 -7.48 33.87 -10.02
N ALA A 159 -7.68 34.05 -8.71
CA ALA A 159 -7.73 32.93 -7.77
C ALA A 159 -8.90 31.99 -8.11
N PHE A 160 -10.07 32.54 -8.44
CA PHE A 160 -11.22 31.76 -8.89
C PHE A 160 -10.95 31.00 -10.20
N GLN A 161 -10.40 31.68 -11.21
CA GLN A 161 -10.02 31.05 -12.49
C GLN A 161 -9.04 29.91 -12.30
N LEU A 162 -8.10 30.04 -11.37
CA LEU A 162 -7.05 29.06 -11.12
C LEU A 162 -7.58 27.82 -10.39
N ILE A 163 -8.54 27.98 -9.47
CA ILE A 163 -9.27 26.86 -8.86
C ILE A 163 -10.09 26.11 -9.91
N GLU A 164 -10.82 26.83 -10.77
CA GLU A 164 -11.62 26.21 -11.83
C GLU A 164 -10.74 25.51 -12.88
N ALA A 165 -9.63 26.12 -13.29
CA ALA A 165 -8.65 25.51 -14.19
C ALA A 165 -8.06 24.21 -13.59
N ALA A 166 -7.77 24.20 -12.28
CA ALA A 166 -7.32 23.01 -11.59
C ALA A 166 -8.39 21.90 -11.59
N ARG A 167 -9.67 22.24 -11.36
CA ARG A 167 -10.79 21.28 -11.44
C ARG A 167 -10.95 20.70 -12.83
N GLU A 168 -10.95 21.55 -13.86
CA GLU A 168 -11.06 21.10 -15.26
C GLU A 168 -9.88 20.22 -15.67
N TYR A 169 -8.66 20.57 -15.25
CA TYR A 169 -7.48 19.76 -15.51
C TYR A 169 -7.60 18.35 -14.91
N ILE A 170 -8.03 18.23 -13.65
CA ILE A 170 -8.25 16.93 -13.00
C ILE A 170 -9.33 16.13 -13.75
N LEU A 171 -10.43 16.79 -14.14
CA LEU A 171 -11.52 16.13 -14.84
C LEU A 171 -11.09 15.63 -16.22
N SER A 172 -10.27 16.41 -16.94
CA SER A 172 -9.69 16.00 -18.22
C SER A 172 -8.69 14.84 -18.08
N LYS A 173 -7.86 14.85 -17.03
CA LYS A 173 -6.84 13.82 -16.77
C LYS A 173 -7.48 12.50 -16.35
N ASN A 174 -8.51 12.54 -15.51
CA ASN A 174 -9.28 11.36 -15.12
C ASN A 174 -9.99 10.71 -16.31
N HIS A 175 -10.57 11.51 -17.23
CA HIS A 175 -11.17 10.99 -18.45
C HIS A 175 -10.15 10.33 -19.39
N ALA A 176 -8.91 10.83 -19.45
CA ALA A 176 -7.83 10.22 -20.20
C ALA A 176 -7.38 8.87 -19.59
N ASP A 177 -7.35 8.76 -18.26
CA ASP A 177 -7.05 7.51 -17.56
C ASP A 177 -8.18 6.47 -17.69
N GLU A 178 -9.45 6.88 -17.71
CA GLU A 178 -10.58 5.97 -17.95
C GLU A 178 -10.62 5.45 -19.40
N THR A 179 -10.36 6.29 -20.40
CA THR A 179 -10.29 5.86 -21.82
C THR A 179 -9.12 4.92 -22.12
N SER A 180 -8.08 4.90 -21.29
CA SER A 180 -6.97 3.94 -21.42
C SER A 180 -7.26 2.55 -20.84
N LYS A 181 -8.32 2.39 -20.03
CA LYS A 181 -8.73 1.10 -19.45
C LYS A 181 -9.84 0.38 -20.23
N GLU A 182 -10.58 1.07 -21.09
CA GLU A 182 -11.60 0.48 -21.98
C GLU A 182 -11.06 0.22 -23.40
N THR A 183 -10.05 -0.64 -23.53
CA THR A 183 -9.80 -1.34 -24.79
C THR A 183 -9.64 -2.83 -24.50
N ILE A 184 -10.79 -3.50 -24.35
CA ILE A 184 -10.89 -4.94 -24.61
C ILE A 184 -11.13 -5.06 -26.13
N PRO A 185 -10.33 -5.84 -26.88
CA PRO A 185 -10.58 -6.01 -28.31
C PRO A 185 -11.92 -6.70 -28.54
N GLU A 186 -12.79 -6.06 -29.32
CA GLU A 186 -13.96 -6.70 -29.92
C GLU A 186 -13.46 -7.79 -30.89
N GLU A 187 -13.61 -9.06 -30.50
CA GLU A 187 -13.74 -10.13 -31.49
C GLU A 187 -15.22 -10.18 -31.94
N SER A 188 -15.36 -10.01 -33.24
CA SER A 188 -16.56 -10.15 -34.05
C SER A 188 -17.19 -11.53 -33.91
N ASP A 189 -18.44 -11.59 -33.47
CA ASP A 189 -19.35 -12.68 -33.85
C ASP A 189 -20.53 -12.06 -34.62
N ASP A 190 -20.36 -12.10 -35.94
CA ASP A 190 -21.37 -11.73 -36.92
C ASP A 190 -22.41 -12.88 -37.01
N ASP A 191 -23.61 -12.55 -36.54
CA ASP A 191 -24.89 -12.78 -37.20
C ASP A 191 -25.57 -14.18 -37.26
N ASN A 192 -26.80 -14.12 -36.70
CA ASN A 192 -28.09 -14.63 -37.17
C ASN A 192 -28.44 -16.11 -36.94
N ASP A 193 -29.34 -16.43 -35.99
CA ASP A 193 -30.81 -16.19 -35.91
C ASP A 193 -31.61 -17.39 -36.47
N ILE A 194 -32.80 -17.58 -35.89
CA ILE A 194 -33.95 -18.40 -36.32
C ILE A 194 -34.14 -19.78 -35.64
N SER A 195 -34.90 -19.69 -34.55
CA SER A 195 -36.19 -20.36 -34.24
C SER A 195 -36.35 -21.89 -34.18
N ASP A 196 -36.89 -22.30 -33.02
CA ASP A 196 -38.07 -23.16 -32.82
C ASP A 196 -38.03 -24.70 -32.98
N ILE A 197 -38.62 -25.33 -31.95
CA ILE A 197 -39.47 -26.53 -31.97
C ILE A 197 -38.81 -27.94 -31.89
N SER A 198 -39.04 -28.53 -30.70
CA SER A 198 -39.43 -29.92 -30.37
C SER A 198 -38.58 -31.14 -30.73
N ASP A 199 -38.55 -32.01 -29.73
CA ASP A 199 -38.78 -33.47 -29.77
C ASP A 199 -37.57 -34.35 -29.40
N SER A 200 -37.83 -35.25 -28.45
CA SER A 200 -36.99 -36.42 -28.13
C SER A 200 -37.21 -37.49 -29.23
N PRO A 201 -36.73 -38.77 -29.20
CA PRO A 201 -36.00 -39.49 -28.15
C PRO A 201 -34.92 -40.51 -28.65
N LYS A 202 -34.41 -41.31 -27.68
CA LYS A 202 -33.80 -42.67 -27.77
C LYS A 202 -32.35 -42.77 -28.29
N ALA A 203 -31.55 -43.76 -27.94
CA ALA A 203 -31.44 -44.79 -26.90
C ALA A 203 -30.33 -45.76 -27.40
N SER A 204 -29.48 -46.27 -26.51
CA SER A 204 -28.78 -47.59 -26.53
C SER A 204 -27.44 -47.43 -25.78
N GLU A 205 -27.29 -48.00 -24.57
CA GLU A 205 -26.79 -49.38 -24.33
C GLU A 205 -25.35 -49.53 -24.87
N ASP A 206 -24.32 -49.86 -24.09
CA ASP A 206 -24.24 -51.00 -23.18
C ASP A 206 -23.07 -50.84 -22.17
N ARG A 207 -23.15 -51.51 -21.00
CA ARG A 207 -22.05 -51.70 -20.02
C ARG A 207 -21.34 -53.06 -20.32
N PRO A 208 -20.60 -53.75 -19.40
CA PRO A 208 -19.76 -53.39 -18.23
C PRO A 208 -18.39 -54.13 -18.19
N GLY A 209 -17.60 -53.94 -17.12
CA GLY A 209 -16.65 -54.94 -16.55
C GLY A 209 -15.28 -54.37 -16.19
N SER A 210 -14.98 -54.11 -14.90
CA SER A 210 -14.31 -55.02 -13.92
C SER A 210 -12.82 -55.21 -14.20
N ASP A 211 -11.85 -55.23 -13.29
CA ASP A 211 -11.71 -55.04 -11.85
C ASP A 211 -10.20 -54.80 -11.62
N GLU A 212 -9.86 -54.30 -10.43
CA GLU A 212 -8.62 -54.46 -9.65
C GLU A 212 -7.32 -54.97 -10.31
N ASP A 213 -6.19 -54.28 -10.07
CA ASP A 213 -5.13 -54.96 -9.31
C ASP A 213 -4.02 -54.05 -8.74
N VAL A 214 -3.38 -54.63 -7.73
CA VAL A 214 -2.57 -54.06 -6.64
C VAL A 214 -1.06 -53.97 -6.98
N ALA A 215 -0.41 -52.96 -6.37
CA ALA A 215 1.00 -52.85 -5.97
C ALA A 215 2.15 -52.96 -7.00
N LYS A 216 3.16 -52.09 -6.82
CA LYS A 216 4.55 -52.52 -6.57
C LYS A 216 5.39 -51.42 -5.92
N GLN A 217 5.97 -51.79 -4.79
CA GLN A 217 7.05 -51.16 -4.08
C GLN A 217 8.35 -51.90 -4.46
N THR A 218 9.43 -51.19 -4.82
CA THR A 218 10.78 -51.76 -4.85
C THR A 218 11.79 -50.72 -4.38
N ILE A 219 12.68 -51.19 -3.50
CA ILE A 219 13.75 -50.54 -2.74
C ILE A 219 15.09 -50.91 -3.39
N LEU A 220 16.11 -50.06 -3.34
CA LEU A 220 17.57 -50.37 -3.24
C LEU A 220 18.31 -49.01 -3.06
N THR A 221 18.88 -48.62 -1.89
CA THR A 221 20.21 -48.98 -1.29
C THR A 221 21.34 -48.99 -2.31
N ASP A 222 22.53 -48.44 -2.12
CA ASP A 222 23.34 -47.98 -0.98
C ASP A 222 24.56 -47.31 -1.66
N ASP A 223 25.20 -46.27 -1.11
CA ASP A 223 26.66 -46.15 -1.34
C ASP A 223 27.40 -45.32 -0.28
N LYS A 224 28.57 -45.87 0.07
CA LYS A 224 29.40 -45.55 1.23
C LYS A 224 30.37 -44.38 1.00
N LYS A 225 30.44 -43.52 2.00
CA LYS A 225 31.64 -43.05 2.76
C LYS A 225 33.04 -43.33 2.17
N VAL A 226 33.80 -42.26 1.88
CA VAL A 226 35.28 -42.08 2.10
C VAL A 226 35.52 -40.55 2.13
N ASP A 227 35.75 -39.89 3.27
CA ASP A 227 37.01 -39.66 4.01
C ASP A 227 38.03 -38.74 3.29
N SER A 228 38.24 -37.52 3.84
CA SER A 228 39.56 -36.84 3.89
C SER A 228 39.47 -35.55 4.70
N ALA A 229 40.16 -35.55 5.85
CA ALA A 229 40.62 -34.39 6.60
C ALA A 229 41.95 -33.85 6.04
N GLU A 230 42.47 -32.78 6.66
CA GLU A 230 43.71 -32.01 6.39
C GLU A 230 43.47 -30.79 5.48
N GLN A 231 43.74 -29.53 5.86
CA GLN A 231 44.61 -28.89 6.88
C GLN A 231 43.93 -27.65 7.48
#